data_AF-A0A7V1M6T4-F1
#
_entry.id   AF-A0A7V1M6T4-F1
#
_cell.length_a   1.000
_cell.length_b   1.000
_cell.length_c   1.000
_cell.angle_alpha   90.00
_cell.angle_beta   90.00
_cell.angle_gamma   90.00
#
_symmetry.space_group_name_H-M   'P 1'
#
loop_
_entity.id
_entity.type
_entity.pdbx_description
1 polymer ?
#
loop_
_entity_poly.entity_id
_entity_poly.type
_entity_poly.pdbx_seq_one_letter_code
_entity_poly.pdbx_strand_id
1 'polypeptide(L)'
;MAFTDRCDIFGSVHEEGINRIVRHVMQQRPSLFNYATAFFLQRPELLCERIKVAPEVLRARDPLFSVEDPIPVLGSPVPLGLNWCLQFTDLQIDFHPGNVFDLPQELGKLPAQRLALYMRGCFGLDCLPERFIRELLPRVEAEAVAQRGKETFGIAAFPQGDKLAEPIVFPTQKLLCFCVKLFTVLHFEWGTIPGSPQMWLKVRLDGLELVDLGPAPLEEMVECYIKMVLQLGILPRLSVPIEAMVLNITELMRKQGLSIGETITLQPTPVPAGVPNNPAVEDDQLKAFVNLVVEV
;
A
#
# COMPACT_ATOMS: atom_id res chain seq x y z
N MET A 1 20.14 32.15 6.50
CA MET A 1 19.22 32.27 7.64
C MET A 1 19.18 30.91 8.31
N ALA A 2 19.24 30.86 9.63
CA ALA A 2 19.16 29.58 10.33
C ALA A 2 17.72 29.06 10.24
N PHE A 3 17.56 27.74 10.12
CA PHE A 3 16.24 27.11 9.92
C PHE A 3 15.27 27.32 11.10
N THR A 4 15.77 27.77 12.24
CA THR A 4 15.02 28.06 13.47
C THR A 4 14.85 29.56 13.74
N ASP A 5 15.18 30.44 12.79
CA ASP A 5 15.01 31.89 12.99
C ASP A 5 13.52 32.29 13.18
N ARG A 6 12.59 31.40 12.80
CA ARG A 6 11.14 31.65 12.82
C ARG A 6 10.31 30.50 13.40
N CYS A 7 10.96 29.50 13.97
CA CYS A 7 10.33 28.35 14.61
C CYS A 7 11.25 27.77 15.68
N ASP A 8 10.68 27.11 16.68
CA ASP A 8 11.47 26.51 17.76
C ASP A 8 12.09 25.16 17.36
N ILE A 9 11.41 24.40 16.50
CA ILE A 9 11.82 23.08 16.05
C ILE A 9 11.68 22.98 14.53
N PHE A 10 12.75 22.55 13.88
CA PHE A 10 12.80 22.25 12.45
C PHE A 10 13.15 20.78 12.24
N GLY A 11 12.32 20.10 11.45
CA GLY A 11 12.58 18.73 11.00
C GLY A 11 12.48 18.64 9.48
N SER A 12 13.36 17.85 8.87
CA SER A 12 13.27 17.55 7.44
C SER A 12 13.64 16.10 7.15
N VAL A 13 13.00 15.55 6.13
CA VAL A 13 13.32 14.22 5.59
C VAL A 13 13.43 14.32 4.07
N HIS A 14 14.52 13.77 3.54
CA HIS A 14 14.75 13.69 2.10
C HIS A 14 14.12 12.42 1.55
N GLU A 15 13.50 12.51 0.37
CA GLU A 15 12.90 11.37 -0.32
C GLU A 15 13.85 10.18 -0.51
N GLU A 16 15.16 10.42 -0.73
CA GLU A 16 16.13 9.33 -0.91
C GLU A 16 16.20 8.44 0.34
N GLY A 17 16.14 9.06 1.52
CA GLY A 17 16.07 8.36 2.79
C GLY A 17 14.82 7.48 2.89
N ILE A 18 13.67 8.01 2.49
CA ILE A 18 12.39 7.29 2.49
C ILE A 18 12.45 6.12 1.50
N ASN A 19 12.86 6.36 0.26
CA ASN A 19 12.98 5.34 -0.78
C ASN A 19 13.94 4.23 -0.39
N ARG A 20 15.05 4.57 0.29
CA ARG A 20 15.99 3.58 0.84
C ARG A 20 15.33 2.72 1.92
N ILE A 21 14.57 3.32 2.83
CA ILE A 21 13.85 2.60 3.89
C ILE A 21 12.79 1.68 3.26
N VAL A 22 11.97 2.18 2.33
CA VAL A 22 10.94 1.38 1.63
C VAL A 22 11.57 0.16 0.97
N ARG A 23 12.62 0.37 0.17
CA ARG A 23 13.35 -0.73 -0.49
C ARG A 23 13.92 -1.74 0.50
N HIS A 24 14.47 -1.25 1.62
CA HIS A 24 15.00 -2.12 2.67
C HIS A 24 13.89 -2.96 3.31
N VAL A 25 12.75 -2.37 3.64
CA VAL A 25 11.60 -3.08 4.21
C VAL A 25 11.06 -4.12 3.24
N MET A 26 10.92 -3.79 1.95
CA MET A 26 10.50 -4.76 0.91
C MET A 26 11.43 -5.97 0.83
N GLN A 27 12.75 -5.77 0.97
CA GLN A 27 13.73 -6.85 0.92
C GLN A 27 13.80 -7.68 2.20
N GLN A 28 13.54 -7.06 3.36
CA GLN A 28 13.58 -7.72 4.68
C GLN A 28 12.25 -8.40 5.04
N ARG A 29 11.12 -7.89 4.52
CA ARG A 29 9.77 -8.39 4.78
C ARG A 29 8.96 -8.54 3.48
N PRO A 30 9.43 -9.38 2.53
CA PRO A 30 8.80 -9.51 1.22
C PRO A 30 7.33 -10.00 1.29
N SER A 31 6.94 -10.73 2.34
CA SER A 31 5.56 -11.19 2.55
C SER A 31 4.52 -10.06 2.72
N LEU A 32 4.96 -8.84 3.06
CA LEU A 32 4.06 -7.68 3.13
C LEU A 32 3.70 -7.12 1.74
N PHE A 33 4.39 -7.55 0.69
CA PHE A 33 4.27 -7.00 -0.66
C PHE A 33 3.97 -8.06 -1.71
N ASN A 34 4.02 -9.34 -1.34
CA ASN A 34 3.78 -10.47 -2.24
C ASN A 34 2.72 -11.36 -1.60
N TYR A 35 1.73 -11.74 -2.40
CA TYR A 35 0.59 -12.56 -2.01
C TYR A 35 0.43 -13.65 -3.06
N ALA A 36 0.32 -14.90 -2.65
CA ALA A 36 0.15 -16.00 -3.60
C ALA A 36 -0.47 -17.22 -2.94
N THR A 37 -1.02 -18.12 -3.76
CA THR A 37 -1.55 -19.39 -3.24
C THR A 37 -0.46 -20.31 -2.73
N ALA A 38 -0.83 -21.23 -1.82
CA ALA A 38 0.10 -22.18 -1.19
C ALA A 38 0.92 -23.03 -2.18
N PHE A 39 0.42 -23.22 -3.40
CA PHE A 39 1.12 -23.91 -4.48
C PHE A 39 2.54 -23.37 -4.73
N PHE A 40 2.72 -22.05 -4.62
CA PHE A 40 3.99 -21.40 -4.92
C PHE A 40 5.04 -21.55 -3.82
N LEU A 41 4.70 -22.14 -2.66
CA LEU A 41 5.68 -22.35 -1.58
C LEU A 41 6.81 -23.29 -2.02
N GLN A 42 6.47 -24.25 -2.88
CA GLN A 42 7.43 -25.22 -3.43
C GLN A 42 7.95 -24.81 -4.81
N ARG A 43 7.33 -23.82 -5.45
CA ARG A 43 7.63 -23.38 -6.84
C ARG A 43 7.64 -21.86 -7.00
N PRO A 44 8.46 -21.13 -6.22
CA PRO A 44 8.49 -19.67 -6.29
C PRO A 44 8.96 -19.14 -7.65
N GLU A 45 9.62 -19.97 -8.46
CA GLU A 45 10.05 -19.63 -9.82
C GLU A 45 8.90 -19.42 -10.82
N LEU A 46 7.69 -19.88 -10.47
CA LEU A 46 6.50 -19.73 -11.31
C LEU A 46 5.71 -18.43 -11.03
N LEU A 47 6.15 -17.63 -10.05
CA LEU A 47 5.60 -16.30 -9.82
C LEU A 47 5.89 -15.36 -11.00
N CYS A 48 5.12 -14.29 -11.14
CA CYS A 48 5.25 -13.37 -12.27
C CYS A 48 6.59 -12.64 -12.31
N GLU A 49 7.11 -12.27 -11.14
CA GLU A 49 8.38 -11.57 -11.00
C GLU A 49 9.21 -12.23 -9.89
N ARG A 50 10.53 -12.24 -10.08
CA ARG A 50 11.44 -12.76 -9.06
C ARG A 50 11.45 -11.83 -7.84
N ILE A 51 11.11 -12.38 -6.68
CA ILE A 51 11.13 -11.62 -5.42
C ILE A 51 12.57 -11.26 -5.05
N LYS A 52 12.83 -9.95 -4.96
CA LYS A 52 14.11 -9.41 -4.46
C LYS A 52 14.09 -9.48 -2.93
N VAL A 53 15.00 -10.25 -2.36
CA VAL A 53 15.02 -10.57 -0.93
C VAL A 53 16.43 -10.46 -0.37
N ALA A 54 16.56 -10.00 0.87
CA ALA A 54 17.83 -9.94 1.56
C ALA A 54 18.32 -11.35 1.96
N PRO A 55 19.63 -11.63 1.94
CA PRO A 55 20.16 -12.96 2.31
C PRO A 55 19.77 -13.43 3.72
N GLU A 56 19.57 -12.50 4.66
CA GLU A 56 19.16 -12.77 6.04
C GLU A 56 17.80 -13.47 6.10
N VAL A 57 16.84 -13.02 5.29
CA VAL A 57 15.47 -13.57 5.22
C VAL A 57 15.52 -15.03 4.75
N LEU A 58 16.33 -15.31 3.73
CA LEU A 58 16.54 -16.68 3.24
C LEU A 58 17.20 -17.58 4.30
N ARG A 59 18.17 -17.05 5.06
CA ARG A 59 18.82 -17.78 6.17
C ARG A 59 17.86 -18.07 7.31
N ALA A 60 17.01 -17.10 7.64
CA ALA A 60 15.98 -17.22 8.69
C ALA A 60 14.79 -18.10 8.25
N ARG A 61 14.66 -18.40 6.96
CA ARG A 61 13.49 -19.06 6.35
C ARG A 61 12.20 -18.29 6.57
N ASP A 62 12.30 -16.96 6.57
CA ASP A 62 11.15 -16.07 6.63
C ASP A 62 10.32 -16.19 5.33
N PRO A 63 8.99 -16.02 5.41
CA PRO A 63 8.10 -16.18 4.26
C PRO A 63 8.38 -15.13 3.19
N LEU A 64 8.44 -15.57 1.93
CA LEU A 64 8.64 -14.70 0.77
C LEU A 64 7.36 -13.98 0.33
N PHE A 65 6.20 -14.58 0.61
CA PHE A 65 4.88 -14.05 0.30
C PHE A 65 3.88 -14.48 1.38
N SER A 66 2.81 -13.72 1.53
CA SER A 66 1.64 -14.11 2.32
C SER A 66 0.84 -15.15 1.54
N VAL A 67 0.48 -16.24 2.20
CA VAL A 67 -0.27 -17.33 1.58
C VAL A 67 -1.75 -16.98 1.59
N GLU A 68 -2.36 -16.96 0.41
CA GLU A 68 -3.78 -16.66 0.22
C GLU A 68 -4.54 -17.87 -0.33
N ASP A 69 -5.86 -17.85 -0.17
CA ASP A 69 -6.72 -18.88 -0.71
C ASP A 69 -6.79 -18.80 -2.26
N PRO A 70 -6.95 -19.95 -2.95
CA PRO A 70 -7.19 -19.98 -4.39
C PRO A 70 -8.46 -19.23 -4.81
N ILE A 71 -8.46 -18.65 -6.02
CA ILE A 71 -9.65 -18.01 -6.57
C ILE A 71 -10.64 -19.11 -6.98
N PRO A 72 -11.88 -19.10 -6.47
CA PRO A 72 -12.84 -20.15 -6.79
C PRO A 72 -13.34 -20.05 -8.24
N VAL A 73 -13.54 -21.19 -8.88
CA VAL A 73 -14.28 -21.26 -10.16
C VAL A 73 -15.77 -21.15 -9.87
N LEU A 74 -16.33 -19.97 -10.09
CA LEU A 74 -17.73 -19.68 -9.82
C LEU A 74 -18.67 -20.60 -10.62
N GLY A 75 -19.68 -21.15 -9.96
CA GLY A 75 -20.70 -22.02 -10.56
C GLY A 75 -20.26 -23.47 -10.77
N SER A 76 -19.04 -23.84 -10.37
CA SER A 76 -18.61 -25.23 -10.39
C SER A 76 -19.35 -26.05 -9.30
N PRO A 77 -19.92 -27.22 -9.61
CA PRO A 77 -20.53 -28.13 -8.64
C PRO A 77 -19.51 -28.81 -7.71
N VAL A 78 -18.22 -28.67 -8.04
CA VAL A 78 -17.09 -29.11 -7.22
C VAL A 78 -16.23 -27.91 -6.85
N PRO A 79 -15.60 -27.88 -5.66
CA PRO A 79 -14.84 -26.74 -5.19
C PRO A 79 -13.51 -26.65 -5.95
N LEU A 80 -13.49 -26.03 -7.14
CA LEU A 80 -12.26 -25.82 -7.91
C LEU A 80 -11.64 -24.49 -7.54
N GLY A 81 -10.31 -24.48 -7.40
CA GLY A 81 -9.53 -23.29 -7.11
C GLY A 81 -8.47 -23.03 -8.18
N LEU A 82 -8.32 -21.76 -8.57
CA LEU A 82 -7.26 -21.27 -9.44
C LEU A 82 -6.14 -20.67 -8.60
N ASN A 83 -4.90 -21.08 -8.90
CA ASN A 83 -3.72 -20.47 -8.33
C ASN A 83 -3.52 -19.07 -8.89
N TRP A 84 -3.03 -18.16 -8.05
CA TRP A 84 -2.78 -16.79 -8.44
C TRP A 84 -1.65 -16.19 -7.60
N CYS A 85 -1.13 -15.05 -8.05
CA CYS A 85 -0.25 -14.21 -7.25
C CYS A 85 -0.47 -12.72 -7.53
N LEU A 86 -0.18 -11.88 -6.53
CA LEU A 86 -0.09 -10.44 -6.63
C LEU A 86 1.21 -9.98 -5.98
N GLN A 87 2.00 -9.21 -6.72
CA GLN A 87 3.35 -8.79 -6.31
C GLN A 87 3.52 -7.28 -6.52
N PHE A 88 3.78 -6.55 -5.45
CA PHE A 88 4.22 -5.17 -5.51
C PHE A 88 5.75 -5.16 -5.59
N THR A 89 6.28 -4.76 -6.75
CA THR A 89 7.68 -4.98 -7.14
C THR A 89 8.56 -3.74 -7.01
N ASP A 90 7.94 -2.56 -7.04
CA ASP A 90 8.62 -1.27 -6.88
C ASP A 90 7.68 -0.26 -6.23
N LEU A 91 8.21 0.50 -5.28
CA LEU A 91 7.52 1.58 -4.57
C LEU A 91 8.52 2.73 -4.40
N GLN A 92 8.17 3.90 -4.89
CA GLN A 92 9.02 5.09 -4.85
C GLN A 92 8.19 6.33 -4.56
N ILE A 93 8.80 7.29 -3.88
CA ILE A 93 8.27 8.61 -3.58
C ILE A 93 9.19 9.65 -4.22
N ASP A 94 8.57 10.71 -4.73
CA ASP A 94 9.25 11.84 -5.37
C ASP A 94 8.62 13.14 -4.85
N PHE A 95 9.39 13.95 -4.16
CA PHE A 95 9.01 15.25 -3.65
C PHE A 95 9.30 16.31 -4.72
N HIS A 96 8.55 17.41 -4.69
CA HIS A 96 8.83 18.53 -5.59
C HIS A 96 10.32 18.95 -5.48
N PRO A 97 11.05 19.11 -6.60
CA PRO A 97 10.56 19.32 -7.97
C PRO A 97 10.17 18.13 -8.84
N GLY A 98 10.31 16.87 -8.39
CA GLY A 98 9.94 15.70 -9.18
C GLY A 98 11.10 15.20 -10.04
N ASN A 99 12.12 14.61 -9.42
CA ASN A 99 13.38 14.23 -10.06
C ASN A 99 13.66 12.72 -10.06
N VAL A 100 12.83 11.91 -9.39
CA VAL A 100 13.04 10.46 -9.24
C VAL A 100 12.42 9.70 -10.41
N PHE A 101 11.20 10.07 -10.82
CA PHE A 101 10.51 9.46 -11.95
C PHE A 101 9.57 10.43 -12.66
N ASP A 102 9.35 10.20 -13.95
CA ASP A 102 8.41 10.99 -14.73
C ASP A 102 6.96 10.57 -14.44
N LEU A 103 6.09 11.57 -14.26
CA LEU A 103 4.65 11.37 -14.18
C LEU A 103 4.04 11.10 -15.57
N PRO A 104 2.96 10.30 -15.65
CA PRO A 104 2.22 10.12 -16.89
C PRO A 104 1.56 11.43 -17.35
N GLN A 105 1.21 11.48 -18.64
CA GLN A 105 0.75 12.71 -19.30
C GLN A 105 -0.50 13.30 -18.63
N GLU A 106 -1.37 12.43 -18.13
CA GLU A 106 -2.64 12.71 -17.48
C GLU A 106 -2.45 13.46 -16.15
N LEU A 107 -1.35 13.22 -15.44
CA LEU A 107 -0.99 13.91 -14.20
C LEU A 107 -0.11 15.15 -14.44
N GLY A 108 0.51 15.27 -15.61
CA GLY A 108 1.36 16.40 -15.99
C GLY A 108 2.65 16.46 -15.16
N LYS A 109 3.11 17.67 -14.82
CA LYS A 109 4.30 17.87 -13.98
C LYS A 109 3.93 17.94 -12.51
N LEU A 110 4.82 17.47 -11.63
CA LEU A 110 4.61 17.53 -10.19
C LEU A 110 4.46 18.98 -9.71
N PRO A 111 3.28 19.41 -9.22
CA PRO A 111 3.08 20.79 -8.81
C PRO A 111 3.93 21.16 -7.58
N ALA A 112 4.15 22.46 -7.36
CA ALA A 112 4.83 22.93 -6.16
C ALA A 112 4.10 22.49 -4.88
N GLN A 113 4.83 22.18 -3.82
CA GLN A 113 4.29 21.71 -2.54
C GLN A 113 3.48 20.39 -2.65
N ARG A 114 3.84 19.54 -3.61
CA ARG A 114 3.27 18.20 -3.83
C ARG A 114 4.35 17.14 -3.81
N LEU A 115 3.91 15.91 -3.59
CA LEU A 115 4.71 14.72 -3.80
C LEU A 115 3.99 13.78 -4.77
N ALA A 116 4.77 12.94 -5.44
CA ALA A 116 4.29 11.81 -6.20
C ALA A 116 4.67 10.50 -5.51
N LEU A 117 3.83 9.48 -5.69
CA LEU A 117 4.15 8.10 -5.36
C LEU A 117 3.96 7.24 -6.61
N TYR A 118 4.96 6.41 -6.87
CA TYR A 118 4.99 5.40 -7.92
C TYR A 118 4.91 4.01 -7.30
N MET A 119 4.10 3.14 -7.90
CA MET A 119 4.03 1.73 -7.54
C MET A 119 3.91 0.86 -8.79
N ARG A 120 4.65 -0.26 -8.83
CA ARG A 120 4.47 -1.30 -9.85
C ARG A 120 3.89 -2.57 -9.23
N GLY A 121 2.69 -2.94 -9.66
CA GLY A 121 2.01 -4.17 -9.25
C GLY A 121 1.95 -5.17 -10.41
N CYS A 122 2.25 -6.44 -10.14
CA CYS A 122 2.12 -7.54 -11.09
C CYS A 122 1.11 -8.56 -10.57
N PHE A 123 0.17 -8.95 -11.41
CA PHE A 123 -0.83 -9.95 -11.10
C PHE A 123 -0.69 -11.14 -12.05
N GLY A 124 -0.83 -12.34 -11.50
CA GLY A 124 -0.78 -13.59 -12.24
C GLY A 124 -1.97 -14.47 -11.88
N LEU A 125 -2.63 -15.02 -12.88
CA LEU A 125 -3.69 -16.00 -12.71
C LEU A 125 -3.37 -17.27 -13.49
N ASP A 126 -3.59 -18.42 -12.86
CA ASP A 126 -3.49 -19.70 -13.53
C ASP A 126 -4.66 -19.88 -14.50
N CYS A 127 -4.35 -20.35 -15.69
CA CYS A 127 -5.34 -20.75 -16.68
C CYS A 127 -5.09 -22.22 -17.03
N LEU A 128 -6.02 -23.06 -16.63
CA LEU A 128 -5.98 -24.50 -16.85
C LEU A 128 -5.81 -24.85 -18.33
N PRO A 129 -4.76 -25.60 -18.71
CA PRO A 129 -4.62 -26.10 -20.08
C PRO A 129 -5.85 -26.91 -20.52
N GLU A 130 -6.28 -26.76 -21.78
CA GLU A 130 -7.48 -27.43 -22.32
C GLU A 130 -7.55 -28.93 -22.05
N ARG A 131 -6.41 -29.62 -22.07
CA ARG A 131 -6.33 -31.06 -21.81
C ARG A 131 -6.89 -31.42 -20.42
N PHE A 132 -6.56 -30.64 -19.39
CA PHE A 132 -7.02 -30.90 -18.03
C PHE A 132 -8.50 -30.57 -17.89
N ILE A 133 -8.95 -29.52 -18.57
CA ILE A 133 -10.38 -29.21 -18.64
C ILE A 133 -11.15 -30.40 -19.23
N ARG A 134 -10.69 -30.96 -20.36
CA ARG A 134 -11.34 -32.12 -20.99
C ARG A 134 -11.34 -33.37 -20.11
N GLU A 135 -10.28 -33.60 -19.34
CA GLU A 135 -10.21 -34.73 -18.40
C GLU A 135 -11.11 -34.54 -17.17
N LEU A 136 -11.25 -33.31 -16.70
CA LEU A 136 -12.05 -32.98 -15.51
C LEU A 136 -13.54 -32.87 -15.83
N LEU A 137 -13.88 -32.41 -17.04
CA LEU A 137 -15.25 -32.09 -17.44
C LEU A 137 -16.25 -33.23 -17.18
N PRO A 138 -15.97 -34.51 -17.50
CA PRO A 138 -16.91 -35.60 -17.22
C PRO A 138 -17.26 -35.75 -15.73
N ARG A 139 -16.31 -35.47 -14.83
CA ARG A 139 -16.56 -35.51 -13.38
C ARG A 139 -17.41 -34.34 -12.92
N VAL A 140 -17.12 -33.16 -13.45
CA VAL A 140 -17.89 -31.93 -13.18
C VAL A 140 -19.33 -32.09 -13.67
N GLU A 141 -19.52 -32.64 -14.87
CA GLU A 141 -20.84 -32.93 -15.45
C GLU A 141 -21.62 -33.96 -14.62
N ALA A 142 -20.97 -35.05 -14.19
CA ALA A 142 -21.60 -36.05 -13.34
C ALA A 142 -22.07 -35.46 -12.00
N GLU A 143 -21.24 -34.62 -11.37
CA GLU A 143 -21.59 -33.94 -10.12
C GLU A 143 -22.69 -32.90 -10.33
N ALA A 144 -22.65 -32.14 -11.43
CA ALA A 144 -23.71 -31.20 -11.79
C ALA A 144 -25.07 -31.91 -11.92
N VAL A 145 -25.11 -33.09 -12.53
CA VAL A 145 -26.34 -33.90 -12.63
C VAL A 145 -26.79 -34.38 -11.25
N ALA A 146 -25.86 -34.82 -10.39
CA ALA A 146 -26.18 -35.27 -9.02
C ALA A 146 -26.73 -34.13 -8.14
N GLN A 147 -26.27 -32.89 -8.36
CA GLN A 147 -26.65 -31.71 -7.60
C GLN A 147 -27.81 -30.91 -8.22
N ARG A 148 -28.38 -31.40 -9.34
CA ARG A 148 -29.45 -30.72 -10.08
C ARG A 148 -30.62 -30.35 -9.16
N GLY A 149 -31.03 -29.07 -9.19
CA GLY A 149 -32.10 -28.53 -8.32
C GLY A 149 -31.66 -28.12 -6.92
N LYS A 150 -30.36 -28.23 -6.60
CA LYS A 150 -29.73 -27.67 -5.39
C LYS A 150 -28.67 -26.60 -5.73
N GLU A 151 -28.78 -26.03 -6.93
CA GLU A 151 -27.81 -25.09 -7.48
C GLU A 151 -27.79 -23.81 -6.64
N THR A 152 -26.67 -23.56 -5.95
CA THR A 152 -26.41 -22.29 -5.29
C THR A 152 -25.48 -21.46 -6.18
N PHE A 153 -26.05 -20.50 -6.90
CA PHE A 153 -25.27 -19.51 -7.66
C PHE A 153 -25.04 -18.27 -6.80
N GLY A 154 -23.78 -17.89 -6.62
CA GLY A 154 -23.44 -16.60 -6.00
C GLY A 154 -22.14 -16.64 -5.22
N ILE A 155 -21.57 -15.45 -5.00
CA ILE A 155 -20.37 -15.24 -4.17
C ILE A 155 -20.63 -15.61 -2.69
N ALA A 156 -21.90 -15.63 -2.28
CA ALA A 156 -22.35 -16.06 -0.94
C ALA A 156 -22.68 -17.57 -0.86
N ALA A 157 -22.68 -18.29 -1.98
CA ALA A 157 -22.85 -19.75 -2.00
C ALA A 157 -21.58 -20.49 -1.56
N PHE A 158 -20.47 -19.78 -1.38
CA PHE A 158 -19.27 -20.32 -0.77
C PHE A 158 -19.46 -20.39 0.75
N PRO A 159 -19.30 -21.57 1.37
CA PRO A 159 -19.43 -21.68 2.81
C PRO A 159 -18.33 -20.85 3.47
N GLN A 160 -18.71 -19.79 4.19
CA GLN A 160 -17.83 -19.07 5.10
C GLN A 160 -17.68 -19.90 6.39
N GLY A 161 -16.57 -20.62 6.54
CA GLY A 161 -16.23 -21.32 7.79
C GLY A 161 -15.24 -22.48 7.65
N ASP A 162 -14.70 -22.92 8.80
CA ASP A 162 -13.64 -23.94 9.02
C ASP A 162 -13.89 -25.36 8.44
N LYS A 163 -14.91 -25.56 7.61
CA LYS A 163 -15.24 -26.86 6.99
C LYS A 163 -15.53 -26.75 5.49
N LEU A 164 -14.80 -25.90 4.78
CA LEU A 164 -14.71 -26.01 3.32
C LEU A 164 -14.01 -27.32 2.99
N ALA A 165 -14.61 -28.12 2.09
CA ALA A 165 -13.83 -29.12 1.38
C ALA A 165 -12.67 -28.39 0.70
N GLU A 166 -11.43 -28.82 0.95
CA GLU A 166 -10.25 -28.19 0.37
C GLU A 166 -10.44 -28.05 -1.15
N PRO A 167 -10.25 -26.84 -1.71
CA PRO A 167 -10.44 -26.66 -3.12
C PRO A 167 -9.50 -27.58 -3.89
N ILE A 168 -10.04 -28.23 -4.92
CA ILE A 168 -9.26 -29.00 -5.87
C ILE A 168 -8.49 -27.99 -6.72
N VAL A 169 -7.21 -27.84 -6.40
CA VAL A 169 -6.27 -26.97 -7.10
C VAL A 169 -5.39 -27.82 -8.00
N PHE A 170 -5.23 -27.38 -9.25
CA PHE A 170 -4.40 -28.09 -10.21
C PHE A 170 -2.95 -27.59 -10.18
N PRO A 171 -1.99 -28.43 -10.56
CA PRO A 171 -0.60 -27.99 -10.68
C PRO A 171 -0.46 -26.94 -11.79
N THR A 172 -0.18 -25.70 -11.39
CA THR A 172 0.06 -24.60 -12.33
C THR A 172 1.32 -24.86 -13.13
N GLN A 173 1.21 -24.75 -14.45
CA GLN A 173 2.36 -24.83 -15.35
C GLN A 173 2.98 -23.46 -15.60
N LYS A 174 2.14 -22.44 -15.75
CA LYS A 174 2.52 -21.07 -16.01
C LYS A 174 1.38 -20.14 -15.64
N LEU A 175 1.70 -19.03 -14.98
CA LEU A 175 0.75 -17.94 -14.75
C LEU A 175 0.62 -17.05 -15.99
N LEU A 176 -0.60 -16.60 -16.27
CA LEU A 176 -0.85 -15.48 -17.16
C LEU A 176 -0.60 -14.19 -16.37
N CYS A 177 0.56 -13.58 -16.60
CA CYS A 177 1.02 -12.42 -15.85
C CYS A 177 0.86 -11.13 -16.63
N PHE A 178 0.45 -10.07 -15.93
CA PHE A 178 0.54 -8.69 -16.40
C PHE A 178 0.98 -7.78 -15.25
N CYS A 179 1.56 -6.63 -15.59
CA CYS A 179 1.96 -5.63 -14.60
C CYS A 179 1.38 -4.27 -14.97
N VAL A 180 0.95 -3.53 -13.96
CA VAL A 180 0.44 -2.17 -14.07
C VAL A 180 1.30 -1.22 -13.25
N LYS A 181 1.34 0.04 -13.67
CA LYS A 181 2.01 1.12 -12.95
C LYS A 181 0.95 2.08 -12.42
N LEU A 182 1.02 2.36 -11.13
CA LEU A 182 0.15 3.31 -10.46
C LEU A 182 0.98 4.54 -10.10
N PHE A 183 0.47 5.71 -10.46
CA PHE A 183 1.00 6.99 -10.04
C PHE A 183 -0.04 7.72 -9.21
N THR A 184 0.40 8.39 -8.15
CA THR A 184 -0.47 9.24 -7.34
C THR A 184 0.23 10.56 -7.05
N VAL A 185 -0.52 11.65 -7.05
CA VAL A 185 -0.08 12.97 -6.60
C VAL A 185 -0.76 13.24 -5.27
N LEU A 186 0.02 13.59 -4.26
CA LEU A 186 -0.43 13.81 -2.90
C LEU A 186 0.03 15.19 -2.41
N HIS A 187 -0.59 15.66 -1.33
CA HIS A 187 -0.10 16.79 -0.55
C HIS A 187 -0.23 16.53 0.94
N PHE A 188 0.55 17.29 1.73
CA PHE A 188 0.43 17.30 3.17
C PHE A 188 -0.27 18.57 3.66
N GLU A 189 -1.08 18.44 4.70
CA GLU A 189 -1.72 19.57 5.38
C GLU A 189 -1.70 19.35 6.90
N TRP A 190 -1.65 20.44 7.66
CA TRP A 190 -1.94 20.39 9.09
C TRP A 190 -3.46 20.49 9.32
N GLY A 191 -4.01 19.70 10.23
CA GLY A 191 -5.40 19.89 10.64
C GLY A 191 -5.81 19.09 11.88
N THR A 192 -6.98 19.41 12.41
CA THR A 192 -7.58 18.74 13.57
C THR A 192 -8.31 17.45 13.17
N ILE A 193 -8.36 16.47 14.05
CA ILE A 193 -9.18 15.26 13.88
C ILE A 193 -10.26 15.27 14.97
N PRO A 194 -11.55 15.05 14.64
CA PRO A 194 -12.61 15.00 15.64
C PRO A 194 -12.28 14.01 16.78
N GLY A 195 -12.41 14.48 18.02
CA GLY A 195 -12.07 13.68 19.21
C GLY A 195 -10.59 13.69 19.58
N SER A 196 -9.73 14.42 18.85
CA SER A 196 -8.33 14.63 19.20
C SER A 196 -8.05 16.11 19.48
N PRO A 197 -7.39 16.46 20.60
CA PRO A 197 -7.08 17.85 20.94
C PRO A 197 -5.84 18.40 20.20
N GLN A 198 -5.05 17.53 19.57
CA GLN A 198 -3.77 17.90 18.94
C GLN A 198 -3.89 18.12 17.44
N MET A 199 -2.86 18.74 16.85
CA MET A 199 -2.72 18.93 15.41
C MET A 199 -2.08 17.71 14.75
N TRP A 200 -2.57 17.37 13.55
CA TRP A 200 -2.13 16.21 12.80
C TRP A 200 -1.58 16.63 11.44
N LEU A 201 -0.46 16.02 11.04
CA LEU A 201 -0.04 16.04 9.65
C LEU A 201 -0.88 15.01 8.91
N LYS A 202 -1.62 15.46 7.91
CA LYS A 202 -2.50 14.62 7.11
C LYS A 202 -1.98 14.54 5.69
N VAL A 203 -2.24 13.41 5.04
CA VAL A 203 -1.94 13.18 3.63
C VAL A 203 -3.24 13.23 2.84
N ARG A 204 -3.21 13.91 1.70
CA ARG A 204 -4.35 14.08 0.79
C ARG A 204 -3.99 13.64 -0.61
N LEU A 205 -4.99 13.13 -1.32
CA LEU A 205 -4.90 12.68 -2.70
C LEU A 205 -5.41 13.76 -3.64
N ASP A 206 -4.55 14.18 -4.56
CA ASP A 206 -4.88 15.18 -5.59
C ASP A 206 -5.09 14.53 -6.96
N GLY A 207 -4.32 13.49 -7.27
CA GLY A 207 -4.39 12.77 -8.54
C GLY A 207 -4.00 11.32 -8.38
N LEU A 208 -4.55 10.48 -9.25
CA LEU A 208 -4.21 9.06 -9.36
C LEU A 208 -4.45 8.61 -10.79
N GLU A 209 -3.49 7.84 -11.31
CA GLU A 209 -3.45 7.34 -12.68
C GLU A 209 -2.91 5.90 -12.74
N LEU A 210 -3.60 5.03 -13.48
CA LEU A 210 -3.16 3.67 -13.82
C LEU A 210 -2.74 3.57 -15.28
N VAL A 211 -1.45 3.36 -15.52
CA VAL A 211 -0.92 3.31 -16.90
C VAL A 211 -1.25 1.98 -17.59
N ASP A 212 -1.71 2.07 -18.84
CA ASP A 212 -1.93 0.98 -19.78
C ASP A 212 -3.05 -0.02 -19.41
N LEU A 213 -4.09 0.39 -18.65
CA LEU A 213 -5.20 -0.50 -18.27
C LEU A 213 -6.42 -0.38 -19.20
N GLY A 214 -6.35 -1.03 -20.36
CA GLY A 214 -7.48 -1.04 -21.30
C GLY A 214 -8.62 -2.02 -20.95
N PRO A 215 -9.87 -1.73 -21.36
CA PRO A 215 -10.34 -0.49 -22.02
C PRO A 215 -10.59 0.66 -21.03
N ALA A 216 -10.65 1.91 -21.49
CA ALA A 216 -10.76 3.10 -20.63
C ALA A 216 -11.85 3.04 -19.53
N PRO A 217 -13.08 2.53 -19.76
CA PRO A 217 -14.05 2.40 -18.68
C PRO A 217 -13.61 1.44 -17.55
N LEU A 218 -12.81 0.41 -17.86
CA LEU A 218 -12.22 -0.48 -16.86
C LEU A 218 -11.19 0.27 -16.02
N GLU A 219 -10.32 1.05 -16.67
CA GLU A 219 -9.35 1.92 -16.01
C GLU A 219 -10.04 2.84 -15.00
N GLU A 220 -11.04 3.60 -15.45
CA GLU A 220 -11.80 4.55 -14.63
C GLU A 220 -12.46 3.86 -13.42
N MET A 221 -13.03 2.67 -13.60
CA MET A 221 -13.64 1.90 -12.51
C MET A 221 -12.59 1.48 -11.47
N VAL A 222 -11.46 0.95 -11.92
CA VAL A 222 -10.39 0.49 -11.02
C VAL A 222 -9.75 1.67 -10.31
N GLU A 223 -9.47 2.77 -11.02
CA GLU A 223 -8.97 3.99 -10.41
C GLU A 223 -9.93 4.57 -9.37
N CYS A 224 -11.22 4.62 -9.67
CA CYS A 224 -12.24 5.10 -8.74
C CYS A 224 -12.23 4.26 -7.46
N TYR A 225 -12.17 2.93 -7.60
CA TYR A 225 -12.06 2.04 -6.46
C TYR A 225 -10.79 2.29 -5.64
N ILE A 226 -9.62 2.42 -6.29
CA ILE A 226 -8.36 2.70 -5.59
C ILE A 226 -8.40 4.09 -4.92
N LYS A 227 -8.95 5.11 -5.58
CA LYS A 227 -9.16 6.46 -5.00
C LYS A 227 -9.96 6.36 -3.70
N MET A 228 -11.05 5.58 -3.67
CA MET A 228 -11.84 5.35 -2.46
C MET A 228 -11.08 4.59 -1.37
N VAL A 229 -10.37 3.52 -1.72
CA VAL A 229 -9.55 2.76 -0.77
C VAL A 229 -8.47 3.65 -0.14
N LEU A 230 -7.79 4.47 -0.94
CA LEU A 230 -6.79 5.41 -0.46
C LEU A 230 -7.40 6.47 0.45
N GLN A 231 -8.43 7.18 -0.01
CA GLN A 231 -8.99 8.32 0.71
C GLN A 231 -9.75 7.93 1.99
N LEU A 232 -10.42 6.77 1.99
CA LEU A 232 -11.27 6.34 3.11
C LEU A 232 -10.61 5.28 4.01
N GLY A 233 -9.71 4.46 3.45
CA GLY A 233 -9.11 3.33 4.15
C GLY A 233 -7.67 3.58 4.61
N ILE A 234 -6.82 4.07 3.70
CA ILE A 234 -5.35 4.09 3.91
C ILE A 234 -4.87 5.45 4.43
N LEU A 235 -5.06 6.54 3.67
CA LEU A 235 -4.51 7.86 3.97
C LEU A 235 -4.91 8.40 5.35
N PRO A 236 -6.15 8.23 5.85
CA PRO A 236 -6.50 8.66 7.20
C PRO A 236 -5.64 7.99 8.28
N ARG A 237 -5.25 6.73 8.09
CA ARG A 237 -4.41 5.96 9.02
C ARG A 237 -2.93 6.33 8.96
N LEU A 238 -2.52 7.06 7.91
CA LEU A 238 -1.18 7.64 7.79
C LEU A 238 -1.07 9.02 8.43
N SER A 239 -2.15 9.53 9.01
CA SER A 239 -2.10 10.80 9.76
C SER A 239 -1.21 10.61 10.99
N VAL A 240 -0.26 11.51 11.18
CA VAL A 240 0.70 11.43 12.29
C VAL A 240 0.51 12.66 13.18
N PRO A 241 0.36 12.48 14.51
CA PRO A 241 0.23 13.60 15.42
C PRO A 241 1.57 14.33 15.53
N ILE A 242 1.53 15.65 15.69
CA ILE A 242 2.74 16.50 15.71
C ILE A 242 3.73 16.06 16.81
N GLU A 243 3.23 15.56 17.94
CA GLU A 243 3.98 15.04 19.07
C GLU A 243 4.77 13.76 18.77
N ALA A 244 4.40 13.01 17.74
CA ALA A 244 5.14 11.84 17.29
C ALA A 244 6.25 12.18 16.28
N MET A 245 6.20 13.36 15.67
CA MET A 245 7.19 13.82 14.68
C MET A 245 8.40 14.45 15.32
N VAL A 246 8.14 15.27 16.33
CA VAL A 246 9.16 15.74 17.25
C VAL A 246 9.41 14.59 18.20
N LEU A 247 10.67 14.23 18.47
CA LEU A 247 11.00 13.31 19.57
C LEU A 247 10.09 13.67 20.75
N ASN A 248 9.39 12.70 21.36
CA ASN A 248 8.45 12.99 22.45
C ASN A 248 9.22 13.51 23.68
N ILE A 249 9.65 14.77 23.62
CA ILE A 249 10.54 15.44 24.56
C ILE A 249 9.84 15.48 25.90
N THR A 250 8.52 15.70 25.92
CA THR A 250 7.71 15.64 27.14
C THR A 250 7.78 14.28 27.81
N GLU A 251 7.62 13.18 27.05
CA GLU A 251 7.75 11.83 27.61
C GLU A 251 9.20 11.51 28.02
N LEU A 252 10.20 11.95 27.25
CA LEU A 252 11.62 11.80 27.58
C LEU A 252 11.98 12.55 28.87
N MET A 253 11.56 13.80 29.03
CA MET A 253 11.80 14.63 30.22
C MET A 253 11.07 14.07 31.44
N ARG A 254 9.82 13.60 31.27
CA ARG A 254 9.08 12.89 32.32
C ARG A 254 9.78 11.60 32.76
N LYS A 255 10.30 10.81 31.82
CA LYS A 255 11.09 9.60 32.11
C LYS A 255 12.40 9.93 32.82
N GLN A 256 12.96 11.11 32.60
CA GLN A 256 14.17 11.61 33.28
C GLN A 256 13.87 12.30 34.63
N GLY A 257 12.62 12.31 35.10
CA GLY A 257 12.25 12.89 36.39
C GLY A 257 12.22 14.42 36.40
N LEU A 258 12.24 15.07 35.24
CA LEU A 258 12.11 16.51 35.09
C LEU A 258 10.61 16.85 35.05
N SER A 259 10.08 17.38 36.15
CA SER A 259 8.72 17.92 36.19
C SER A 259 8.73 19.34 35.63
N ILE A 260 8.21 19.52 34.42
CA ILE A 260 7.94 20.85 33.87
C ILE A 260 6.69 21.37 34.57
N GLY A 261 6.78 22.51 35.25
CA GLY A 261 5.64 23.14 35.94
C GLY A 261 4.62 23.80 35.01
N GLU A 262 4.87 23.76 33.70
CA GLU A 262 4.10 24.38 32.64
C GLU A 262 3.77 23.33 31.57
N THR A 263 2.60 23.44 30.95
CA THR A 263 2.21 22.50 29.88
C THR A 263 2.79 23.01 28.57
N ILE A 264 3.73 22.27 27.99
CA ILE A 264 4.29 22.59 26.67
C ILE A 264 3.45 21.88 25.61
N THR A 265 2.80 22.65 24.74
CA THR A 265 2.08 22.15 23.56
C THR A 265 2.86 22.45 22.28
N LEU A 266 2.73 21.56 21.29
CA LEU A 266 3.38 21.73 19.99
C LEU A 266 2.36 22.24 18.98
N GLN A 267 2.71 23.32 18.28
CA GLN A 267 1.86 23.90 17.25
C GLN A 267 2.64 24.11 15.96
N PRO A 268 2.05 23.87 14.77
CA PRO A 268 2.69 24.24 13.52
C PRO A 268 2.99 25.74 13.50
N THR A 269 4.20 26.11 13.08
CA THR A 269 4.55 27.52 12.86
C THR A 269 3.56 28.16 11.88
N PRO A 270 2.95 29.32 12.20
CA PRO A 270 1.93 29.95 11.38
C PRO A 270 2.39 30.31 9.97
N VAL A 271 1.50 30.13 8.99
CA VAL A 271 1.69 30.47 7.58
C VAL A 271 0.75 31.62 7.18
N PRO A 272 1.18 32.63 6.41
CA PRO A 272 2.55 32.87 5.92
C PRO A 272 3.40 33.72 6.89
N ALA A 273 2.85 34.10 8.06
CA ALA A 273 3.45 35.07 8.95
C ALA A 273 4.82 34.61 9.52
N GLY A 274 4.95 33.33 9.85
CA GLY A 274 6.21 32.72 10.28
C GLY A 274 7.00 32.20 9.08
N VAL A 275 6.45 31.22 8.38
CA VAL A 275 7.10 30.56 7.22
C VAL A 275 6.20 30.56 5.99
N PRO A 276 6.75 30.52 4.75
CA PRO A 276 5.94 30.55 3.53
C PRO A 276 5.00 29.35 3.35
N ASN A 277 5.45 28.16 3.73
CA ASN A 277 4.70 26.90 3.66
C ASN A 277 4.99 26.06 4.92
N ASN A 278 3.97 25.37 5.43
CA ASN A 278 4.11 24.43 6.54
C ASN A 278 2.94 23.43 6.52
N PRO A 279 3.17 22.12 6.34
CA PRO A 279 4.45 21.52 5.95
C PRO A 279 4.93 22.06 4.58
N ALA A 280 6.24 22.02 4.32
CA ALA A 280 6.78 22.38 3.02
C ALA A 280 7.27 21.12 2.28
N VAL A 281 6.91 20.99 1.01
CA VAL A 281 7.41 19.93 0.11
C VAL A 281 8.14 20.59 -1.05
N GLU A 282 9.46 20.59 -0.97
CA GLU A 282 10.36 21.31 -1.86
C GLU A 282 11.80 20.84 -1.63
N ASP A 283 12.68 21.08 -2.60
CA ASP A 283 14.10 20.68 -2.55
C ASP A 283 14.27 19.17 -2.25
N ASP A 284 13.43 18.32 -2.85
CA ASP A 284 13.43 16.86 -2.65
C ASP A 284 13.19 16.44 -1.18
N GLN A 285 12.59 17.33 -0.38
CA GLN A 285 12.38 17.19 1.06
C GLN A 285 10.94 17.48 1.51
N LEU A 286 10.52 16.78 2.55
CA LEU A 286 9.40 17.17 3.41
C LEU A 286 9.97 17.88 4.64
N LYS A 287 9.56 19.13 4.86
CA LYS A 287 10.00 19.99 5.96
C LYS A 287 8.81 20.33 6.87
N ALA A 288 9.04 20.29 8.18
CA ALA A 288 8.07 20.67 9.19
C ALA A 288 8.68 21.73 10.13
N PHE A 289 7.91 22.78 10.38
CA PHE A 289 8.28 23.90 11.26
C PHE A 289 7.30 23.94 12.44
N VAL A 290 7.81 23.85 13.66
CA VAL A 290 6.99 23.68 14.86
C VAL A 290 7.40 24.70 15.93
N ASN A 291 6.40 25.29 16.58
CA ASN A 291 6.55 26.18 17.72
C ASN A 291 6.20 25.44 19.02
N LEU A 292 6.96 25.72 20.07
CA LEU A 292 6.70 25.30 21.44
C LEU A 292 5.84 26.38 22.10
N VAL A 293 4.62 26.05 22.49
CA VAL A 293 3.71 26.96 23.19
C VAL A 293 3.64 26.55 24.66
N VAL A 294 3.94 27.50 25.53
CA VAL A 294 3.89 27.31 26.98
C VAL A 294 2.53 27.79 27.48
N GLU A 295 1.73 26.88 28.01
CA GLU A 295 0.47 27.20 28.69
C GLU A 295 0.72 27.29 30.20
N VAL A 296 0.49 28.48 30.77
CA VAL A 296 0.59 28.82 32.20
C VAL A 296 -0.75 28.61 32.90
#